data_AF-A0A965AJG8-F1
#
_entry.id   AF-A0A965AJG8-F1
#
_cell.length_a   1.000
_cell.length_b   1.000
_cell.length_c   1.000
_cell.angle_alpha   90.00
_cell.angle_beta   90.00
_cell.angle_gamma   90.00
#
_symmetry.space_group_name_H-M   'P 1'
#
loop_
_entity.id
_entity.type
_entity.pdbx_description
1 polymer ?
#
loop_
_entity_poly.entity_id
_entity_poly.type
_entity_poly.pdbx_seq_one_letter_code
_entity_poly.pdbx_strand_id
1 'polypeptide(L)'
;MENDYDAFMPGDRLKIDGKETGPLAGKTFAAKDVFDIAGHPTSNGQPLWPQTHPLPVKHAAAVDLLLGAGASLDGKTVCDEMCYSLAGDNAHYGAP
;
A
#
# COMPACT_ATOMS: atom_id res chain seq x y z
N MET A 1 3.68 6.41 19.85
CA MET A 1 4.14 6.43 18.45
C MET A 1 4.41 4.97 18.13
N GLU A 2 3.58 4.34 17.29
CA GLU A 2 3.92 3.00 16.80
C GLU A 2 5.27 3.15 16.09
N ASN A 3 6.28 2.39 16.53
CA ASN A 3 7.57 2.39 15.87
C ASN A 3 7.46 1.42 14.69
N ASP A 4 7.07 1.96 13.54
CA ASP A 4 6.86 1.16 12.33
C ASP A 4 8.15 0.92 11.56
N TYR A 5 9.29 1.34 12.11
CA TYR A 5 10.59 1.28 11.47
C TYR A 5 10.52 1.85 10.05
N ASP A 6 9.90 3.02 9.87
CA ASP A 6 9.76 3.70 8.57
C ASP A 6 9.24 2.84 7.40
N ALA A 7 8.54 1.73 7.70
CA ALA A 7 8.09 0.77 6.69
C ALA A 7 6.93 1.28 5.83
N PHE A 8 6.21 2.32 6.29
CA PHE A 8 5.05 2.87 5.60
C PHE A 8 5.39 4.13 4.79
N MET A 9 4.64 4.35 3.72
CA MET A 9 4.73 5.58 2.95
C MET A 9 4.52 6.81 3.86
N PRO A 10 5.29 7.89 3.69
CA PRO A 10 5.16 9.09 4.53
C PRO A 10 3.75 9.69 4.49
N GLY A 11 3.29 10.18 5.65
CA GLY A 11 1.97 10.79 5.81
C GLY A 11 0.98 9.89 6.58
N ASP A 12 -0.31 10.19 6.45
CA ASP A 12 -1.36 9.42 7.13
C ASP A 12 -1.49 8.03 6.52
N ARG A 13 -1.62 7.00 7.37
CA ARG A 13 -1.87 5.64 6.90
C ARG A 13 -3.21 5.56 6.16
N LEU A 14 -3.17 5.08 4.93
CA LEU A 14 -4.36 4.73 4.17
C LEU A 14 -5.07 3.53 4.81
N LYS A 15 -6.24 3.77 5.40
CA LYS A 15 -7.07 2.73 6.01
C LYS A 15 -8.30 2.44 5.14
N ILE A 16 -8.53 1.17 4.85
CA ILE A 16 -9.75 0.70 4.16
C ILE A 16 -10.27 -0.54 4.87
N ASP A 17 -11.52 -0.51 5.28
CA ASP A 17 -12.14 -1.64 5.96
C ASP A 17 -12.42 -2.79 4.98
N GLY A 18 -12.06 -4.00 5.40
CA GLY A 18 -12.52 -5.22 4.75
C GLY A 18 -14.00 -5.49 5.04
N LYS A 19 -14.55 -6.56 4.47
CA LYS A 19 -15.89 -7.04 4.85
C LYS A 19 -15.96 -7.38 6.34
N GLU A 20 -17.12 -7.13 6.95
CA GLU A 20 -17.36 -7.43 8.38
C GLU A 20 -17.18 -8.91 8.73
N THR A 21 -17.32 -9.80 7.75
CA THR A 21 -17.22 -11.25 7.91
C THR A 21 -16.30 -11.86 6.86
N GLY A 22 -15.74 -13.02 7.17
CA GLY A 22 -14.86 -13.77 6.29
C GLY A 22 -13.71 -14.43 7.06
N PRO A 23 -12.91 -15.25 6.38
CA PRO A 23 -11.82 -15.99 7.03
C PRO A 23 -10.71 -15.09 7.59
N LEU A 24 -10.63 -13.83 7.16
CA LEU A 24 -9.65 -12.84 7.63
C LEU A 24 -10.28 -11.69 8.43
N ALA A 25 -11.55 -11.82 8.84
CA ALA A 25 -12.24 -10.80 9.63
C ALA A 25 -11.45 -10.41 10.89
N GLY A 26 -11.28 -9.11 11.11
CA GLY A 26 -10.51 -8.55 12.22
C GLY A 26 -8.99 -8.67 12.08
N LYS A 27 -8.49 -9.08 10.91
CA LYS A 27 -7.06 -8.99 10.57
C LYS A 27 -6.78 -7.74 9.76
N THR A 28 -5.53 -7.29 9.80
CA THR A 28 -5.04 -6.17 8.99
C THR A 28 -3.93 -6.64 8.06
N PHE A 29 -3.72 -5.91 6.97
CA PHE A 29 -2.59 -6.08 6.07
C PHE A 29 -2.06 -4.72 5.61
N ALA A 30 -0.80 -4.68 5.20
CA ALA A 30 -0.21 -3.56 4.49
C ALA A 30 0.02 -3.97 3.03
N ALA A 31 -0.12 -3.02 2.11
CA ALA A 31 0.11 -3.25 0.69
C ALA A 31 1.39 -2.54 0.24
N LYS A 32 2.31 -3.24 -0.41
CA LYS A 32 3.46 -2.58 -1.06
C LYS A 32 2.97 -1.51 -2.03
N ASP A 33 3.62 -0.36 -2.12
CA ASP A 33 3.19 0.77 -2.99
C ASP A 33 3.40 0.54 -4.50
N VAL A 34 3.11 -0.69 -4.93
CA VAL A 34 2.96 -1.15 -6.31
C VAL A 34 1.57 -1.77 -6.55
N PHE A 35 0.83 -2.03 -5.47
CA PHE A 35 -0.53 -2.51 -5.55
C PHE A 35 -1.49 -1.34 -5.64
N ASP A 36 -2.25 -1.31 -6.73
CA ASP A 36 -3.29 -0.34 -6.93
C ASP A 36 -4.37 -0.42 -5.85
N ILE A 37 -4.74 0.74 -5.34
CA ILE A 37 -5.88 0.93 -4.44
C ILE A 37 -6.81 1.94 -5.11
N ALA A 38 -8.06 1.56 -5.35
CA ALA A 38 -9.03 2.41 -6.03
C ALA A 38 -9.14 3.79 -5.36
N GLY A 39 -9.03 4.86 -6.14
CA GLY A 39 -9.12 6.24 -5.67
C GLY A 39 -7.86 6.78 -4.96
N HIS A 40 -6.81 5.98 -4.80
CA HIS A 40 -5.58 6.38 -4.12
C HIS A 40 -4.35 6.24 -5.04
N PRO A 41 -3.41 7.19 -5.02
CA PRO A 41 -2.19 7.09 -5.81
C PRO A 41 -1.41 5.81 -5.50
N THR A 42 -0.79 5.24 -6.54
CA THR A 42 0.25 4.22 -6.44
C THR A 42 1.51 4.85 -7.00
N SER A 43 2.60 4.92 -6.22
CA SER A 43 3.82 5.61 -6.71
C SER A 43 4.83 4.69 -7.38
N ASN A 44 4.76 3.38 -7.17
CA ASN A 44 5.85 2.46 -7.51
C ASN A 44 7.20 2.92 -6.95
N GLY A 45 7.21 3.54 -5.77
CA GLY A 45 8.42 4.12 -5.19
C GLY A 45 8.94 5.33 -5.97
N GLN A 46 8.14 5.95 -6.83
CA GLN A 46 8.56 7.02 -7.74
C GLN A 46 7.61 8.25 -7.66
N PRO A 47 8.08 9.42 -7.19
CA PRO A 47 7.22 10.60 -6.99
C PRO A 47 6.52 11.19 -8.22
N LEU A 48 7.05 11.00 -9.44
CA LEU A 48 6.44 11.52 -10.68
C LEU A 48 5.38 10.56 -11.25
N TRP A 49 5.41 9.28 -10.89
CA TRP A 49 4.44 8.29 -11.33
C TRP A 49 3.00 8.72 -11.03
N PRO A 50 2.63 9.10 -9.80
CA PRO A 50 1.27 9.53 -9.51
C PRO A 50 0.94 10.93 -10.10
N GLN A 51 1.94 11.69 -10.56
CA GLN A 51 1.73 12.99 -11.23
C GLN A 51 1.44 12.82 -12.73
N THR A 52 1.86 11.70 -13.31
CA THR A 52 1.80 11.43 -14.75
C THR A 52 0.78 10.35 -15.11
N HIS A 53 0.32 9.57 -14.13
CA HIS A 53 -0.64 8.49 -14.31
C HIS A 53 -1.96 8.78 -13.60
N PRO A 54 -3.10 8.33 -14.16
CA PRO A 54 -4.39 8.50 -13.51
C PRO A 54 -4.46 7.71 -12.20
N LEU A 55 -5.34 8.15 -11.30
CA LEU A 55 -5.68 7.35 -10.12
C LEU A 55 -6.28 6.00 -10.56
N PRO A 56 -5.91 4.90 -9.88
CA PRO A 56 -6.53 3.61 -10.12
C PRO A 56 -8.04 3.68 -9.86
N VAL A 57 -8.84 3.14 -10.77
CA VAL A 57 -10.31 3.04 -10.62
C VAL A 57 -10.75 1.73 -9.96
N LYS A 58 -9.82 0.79 -9.77
CA LYS A 58 -10.04 -0.52 -9.16
C LYS A 58 -8.85 -0.85 -8.26
N HIS A 59 -9.07 -1.70 -7.27
CA HIS A 59 -7.98 -2.29 -6.51
C HIS A 59 -7.24 -3.31 -7.37
N ALA A 60 -5.98 -3.58 -7.04
CA ALA A 60 -5.29 -4.76 -7.52
C ALA A 60 -6.01 -6.03 -7.02
N ALA A 61 -6.00 -7.09 -7.82
CA ALA A 61 -6.76 -8.31 -7.52
C ALA A 61 -6.44 -8.91 -6.13
N ALA A 62 -5.17 -8.85 -5.69
CA ALA A 62 -4.77 -9.32 -4.36
C ALA A 62 -5.43 -8.50 -3.23
N VAL A 63 -5.54 -7.19 -3.41
CA VAL A 63 -6.18 -6.28 -2.45
C VAL A 63 -7.67 -6.56 -2.40
N ASP A 64 -8.34 -6.70 -3.55
CA ASP A 64 -9.76 -7.07 -3.61
C ASP A 64 -10.06 -8.39 -2.88
N LEU A 65 -9.18 -9.39 -3.05
CA LEU A 65 -9.31 -10.68 -2.38
C LEU A 65 -9.17 -10.55 -0.86
N LEU A 66 -8.20 -9.77 -0.37
CA LEU A 66 -7.98 -9.58 1.06
C LEU A 66 -9.12 -8.80 1.72
N LEU A 67 -9.54 -7.68 1.12
CA LEU A 67 -10.69 -6.89 1.58
C LEU A 67 -11.97 -7.74 1.55
N GLY A 68 -12.19 -8.49 0.47
CA GLY A 68 -13.33 -9.39 0.30
C GLY A 68 -13.35 -10.56 1.27
N ALA A 69 -12.19 -10.99 1.78
CA ALA A 69 -12.05 -12.02 2.81
C ALA A 69 -12.14 -11.47 4.25
N GLY A 70 -12.28 -10.14 4.40
CA GLY A 70 -12.52 -9.46 5.68
C GLY A 70 -11.29 -8.83 6.34
N ALA A 71 -10.12 -8.85 5.69
CA ALA A 71 -8.95 -8.14 6.20
C ALA A 71 -9.05 -6.64 5.87
N SER A 72 -8.66 -5.76 6.78
CA SER A 72 -8.59 -4.31 6.54
C SER A 72 -7.18 -3.88 6.10
N LEU A 73 -7.10 -2.96 5.14
CA LEU A 73 -5.84 -2.32 4.76
C LEU A 73 -5.44 -1.32 5.84
N ASP A 74 -4.19 -1.36 6.27
CA ASP A 74 -3.61 -0.42 7.22
C ASP A 74 -2.31 0.20 6.67
N GLY A 75 -2.42 0.83 5.50
CA GLY A 75 -1.34 1.61 4.90
C GLY A 75 -0.64 0.93 3.72
N LYS A 76 0.09 1.77 2.99
CA LYS A 76 0.99 1.33 1.91
C LYS A 76 2.42 1.31 2.42
N THR A 77 3.20 0.29 2.06
CA THR A 77 4.61 0.19 2.47
C THR A 77 5.55 0.78 1.44
N VAL A 78 6.68 1.32 1.92
CA VAL A 78 7.80 1.76 1.10
C VAL A 78 8.29 0.59 0.24
N CYS A 79 8.78 0.91 -0.95
CA CYS A 79 9.42 -0.01 -1.86
C CYS A 79 10.55 0.68 -2.61
N ASP A 80 11.52 -0.09 -3.11
CA ASP A 80 12.50 0.45 -4.05
C ASP A 80 11.80 1.04 -5.28
N GLU A 81 12.38 2.12 -5.82
CA GLU A 81 11.88 2.79 -7.02
C GLU A 81 11.73 1.78 -8.17
N MET A 82 10.52 1.71 -8.73
CA MET A 82 10.13 0.80 -9.80
C MET A 82 10.40 -0.70 -9.52
N CYS A 83 10.57 -1.07 -8.24
CA CYS A 83 11.01 -2.40 -7.81
C CYS A 83 12.34 -2.86 -8.43
N TYR A 84 13.24 -1.94 -8.78
CA TYR A 84 14.56 -2.26 -9.33
C TYR A 84 15.63 -2.48 -8.24
N SER A 85 15.27 -3.21 -7.18
CA SER A 85 16.18 -3.64 -6.11
C SER A 85 15.50 -4.69 -5.22
N LEU A 86 16.27 -5.29 -4.31
CA LEU A 86 15.82 -6.26 -3.29
C LEU A 86 15.96 -5.73 -1.87
N ALA A 87 16.49 -4.51 -1.69
CA ALA A 87 16.84 -3.93 -0.40
C ALA A 87 15.64 -3.34 0.35
N GLY A 88 14.63 -2.84 -0.37
CA GLY A 88 13.53 -2.07 0.22
C GLY A 88 13.90 -0.62 0.52
N ASP A 89 15.01 -0.12 -0.03
CA ASP A 89 15.50 1.24 0.17
C ASP A 89 15.02 2.14 -0.96
N ASN A 90 14.54 3.33 -0.61
CA ASN A 90 14.01 4.30 -1.55
C ASN A 90 14.59 5.69 -1.28
N ALA A 91 15.29 6.26 -2.27
CA ALA A 91 15.90 7.59 -2.16
C ALA A 91 14.89 8.73 -1.94
N HIS A 92 13.60 8.52 -2.23
CA HIS A 92 12.53 9.50 -2.08
C HIS A 92 11.72 9.31 -0.80
N TYR A 93 11.58 8.07 -0.33
CA TYR A 93 10.65 7.70 0.74
C TYR A 93 11.33 7.08 1.97
N GLY A 94 12.64 6.85 1.93
CA GLY A 94 13.43 6.25 3.00
C GLY A 94 13.57 4.73 2.87
N ALA A 95 14.02 4.11 3.95
CA ALA A 95 14.14 2.67 4.11
C ALA A 95 13.69 2.27 5.51
N PRO A 96 13.13 1.07 5.68
CA PRO A 96 12.89 0.51 6.99
C PRO A 96 14.15 0.07 7.75
#